data_AF-A0A2P8VSS1-F1
#
_entry.id   AF-A0A2P8VSS1-F1
#
_cell.length_a   1.000
_cell.length_b   1.000
_cell.length_c   1.000
_cell.angle_alpha   90.00
_cell.angle_beta   90.00
_cell.angle_gamma   90.00
#
_symmetry.space_group_name_H-M   'P 1'
#
loop_
_entity.id
_entity.type
_entity.pdbx_description
1 polymer ?
#
loop_
_entity_poly.entity_id
_entity_poly.type
_entity_poly.pdbx_seq_one_letter_code
_entity_poly.pdbx_strand_id
1 'polypeptide(L)'
;MSVVISDEILEASQLTPGEFRQEIAVYLFQMGHLTLGFASQLAEVPLDTFRQLLKQRNIPLYVYDVEDFELDIKNLQSLGRL
;
A
#
# COMPACT_ATOMS: atom_id res chain seq x y z
N MET A 1 1.15 17.83 -14.54
CA MET A 1 2.50 18.16 -14.04
C MET A 1 3.20 16.84 -13.76
N SER A 2 4.42 16.64 -14.24
CA SER A 2 5.21 15.42 -14.00
C SER A 2 6.31 15.69 -12.97
N VAL A 3 6.62 14.67 -12.18
CA VAL A 3 7.81 14.63 -11.31
C VAL A 3 8.85 13.77 -12.01
N VAL A 4 10.08 14.28 -12.16
CA VAL A 4 11.20 13.56 -12.78
C VAL A 4 12.25 13.33 -11.71
N ILE A 5 12.71 12.09 -11.59
CA ILE A 5 13.82 11.70 -10.70
C ILE A 5 15.08 11.62 -11.56
N SER A 6 16.16 12.27 -11.13
CA SER A 6 17.44 12.24 -11.86
C SER A 6 18.12 10.87 -11.73
N ASP A 7 18.90 10.51 -12.74
CA ASP A 7 19.70 9.28 -12.73
C ASP A 7 20.65 9.24 -11.53
N GLU A 8 21.24 10.37 -11.13
CA GLU A 8 22.10 10.46 -9.95
C GLU A 8 21.41 10.01 -8.65
N ILE A 9 20.13 10.36 -8.46
CA ILE A 9 19.36 9.95 -7.28
C ILE A 9 19.05 8.45 -7.37
N LEU A 10 18.70 7.97 -8.56
CA LEU A 10 18.40 6.56 -8.77
C LEU A 10 19.63 5.68 -8.56
N GLU A 11 20.78 6.08 -9.11
CA GLU A 11 22.07 5.40 -8.93
C GLU A 11 22.51 5.41 -7.46
N ALA A 12 22.32 6.52 -6.75
CA ALA A 12 22.62 6.61 -5.32
C ALA A 12 21.76 5.65 -4.47
N SER A 13 20.54 5.32 -4.91
CA SER A 13 19.68 4.33 -4.26
C SER A 13 20.12 2.88 -4.48
N GLN A 14 20.97 2.63 -5.48
CA GLN A 14 21.39 1.28 -5.92
C GLN A 14 20.22 0.39 -6.36
N LEU A 15 19.08 0.99 -6.74
CA LEU A 15 17.90 0.31 -7.25
C LEU A 15 17.79 0.50 -8.76
N THR A 16 17.26 -0.50 -9.44
CA THR A 16 16.76 -0.32 -10.81
C THR A 16 15.55 0.62 -10.83
N PRO A 17 15.23 1.26 -11.98
CA PRO A 17 14.02 2.09 -12.08
C PRO A 17 12.73 1.37 -11.68
N GLY A 18 12.64 0.06 -11.94
CA GLY A 18 11.51 -0.77 -11.53
C GLY A 18 11.43 -0.94 -10.02
N GLU A 19 12.53 -1.33 -9.39
CA GLU A 19 12.60 -1.49 -7.93
C GLU A 19 12.31 -0.17 -7.20
N PHE A 20 12.88 0.94 -7.67
CA PHE A 20 12.65 2.25 -7.08
C PHE A 20 11.16 2.65 -7.10
N ARG A 21 10.49 2.47 -8.24
CA ARG A 21 9.04 2.72 -8.36
C ARG A 21 8.22 1.81 -7.46
N GLN A 22 8.61 0.54 -7.35
CA GLN A 22 7.96 -0.41 -6.47
C GLN A 22 8.09 0.01 -5.00
N GLU A 23 9.28 0.44 -4.54
CA GLU A 23 9.47 0.92 -3.17
C GLU A 23 8.59 2.14 -2.86
N ILE A 24 8.53 3.12 -3.78
CA ILE A 24 7.66 4.29 -3.61
C ILE A 24 6.19 3.87 -3.57
N ALA A 25 5.76 3.00 -4.48
CA ALA A 25 4.38 2.52 -4.52
C ALA A 25 3.97 1.81 -3.23
N VAL A 26 4.85 0.97 -2.70
CA VAL A 26 4.63 0.27 -1.43
C VAL A 26 4.54 1.27 -0.27
N TYR A 27 5.47 2.21 -0.17
CA TYR A 27 5.47 3.22 0.89
C TYR A 27 4.20 4.07 0.86
N LEU A 28 3.81 4.58 -0.31
CA LEU A 28 2.62 5.41 -0.44
C LEU A 28 1.32 4.63 -0.18
N PHE A 29 1.28 3.34 -0.49
CA PHE A 29 0.17 2.47 -0.10
C PHE A 29 0.10 2.30 1.43
N GLN A 30 1.23 2.01 2.08
CA GLN A 30 1.30 1.83 3.53
C GLN A 30 0.86 3.07 4.31
N MET A 31 1.22 4.26 3.80
CA MET A 31 0.81 5.54 4.39
C MET A 31 -0.64 5.93 4.08
N GLY A 32 -1.39 5.12 3.32
CA GLY A 32 -2.76 5.41 2.92
C GLY A 32 -2.90 6.53 1.87
N HIS A 33 -1.80 6.96 1.25
CA HIS A 33 -1.81 8.00 0.21
C HIS A 33 -2.27 7.48 -1.14
N LEU A 34 -1.97 6.22 -1.46
CA LEU A 34 -2.43 5.57 -2.68
C LEU A 34 -3.33 4.38 -2.37
N THR A 35 -4.42 4.27 -3.13
CA THR A 35 -5.21 3.04 -3.16
C THR A 35 -4.38 1.93 -3.81
N LEU A 36 -4.78 0.68 -3.57
CA LEU A 36 -4.12 -0.50 -4.12
C LEU A 36 -3.95 -0.43 -5.66
N GLY A 37 -4.97 0.08 -6.37
CA GLY A 37 -4.93 0.23 -7.82
C GLY A 37 -3.88 1.25 -8.29
N PHE A 38 -3.85 2.43 -7.69
CA PHE A 38 -2.86 3.45 -8.04
C PHE A 38 -1.44 3.04 -7.65
N ALA A 39 -1.28 2.35 -6.51
CA ALA A 39 0.02 1.80 -6.12
C ALA A 39 0.52 0.74 -7.12
N SER A 40 -0.35 -0.17 -7.59
CA SER A 40 0.03 -1.12 -8.65
C SER A 40 0.41 -0.45 -9.97
N GLN A 41 -0.28 0.64 -10.34
CA GLN A 41 0.05 1.42 -11.53
C GLN A 41 1.40 2.11 -11.40
N LEU A 42 1.70 2.70 -10.23
CA LEU A 42 2.99 3.34 -9.97
C LEU A 42 4.14 2.32 -9.98
N ALA A 43 3.91 1.12 -9.43
CA ALA A 43 4.88 0.03 -9.48
C ALA A 43 5.03 -0.61 -10.87
N GLU A 44 4.17 -0.25 -11.84
CA GLU A 44 4.12 -0.83 -13.20
C GLU A 44 3.97 -2.36 -13.21
N VAL A 45 3.20 -2.90 -12.26
CA VAL A 45 2.91 -4.34 -12.20
C VAL A 45 1.40 -4.59 -12.19
N PRO A 46 0.93 -5.76 -12.65
CA PRO A 46 -0.46 -6.14 -12.51
C PRO A 46 -0.93 -6.09 -11.05
N LEU A 47 -2.20 -5.75 -10.84
CA LEU A 47 -2.80 -5.60 -9.51
C LEU A 47 -2.55 -6.83 -8.61
N ASP A 48 -2.71 -8.04 -9.15
CA ASP A 48 -2.50 -9.27 -8.39
C ASP A 48 -1.03 -9.51 -8.04
N THR A 49 -0.10 -9.10 -8.91
CA THR A 49 1.34 -9.11 -8.61
C THR A 49 1.66 -8.17 -7.46
N PHE A 50 1.08 -6.96 -7.47
CA PHE A 50 1.25 -6.00 -6.37
C PHE A 50 0.66 -6.54 -5.06
N ARG A 51 -0.51 -7.19 -5.10
CA ARG A 51 -1.08 -7.86 -3.92
C ARG A 51 -0.15 -8.94 -3.36
N GLN A 52 0.45 -9.77 -4.23
CA GLN A 52 1.41 -10.79 -3.79
C GLN A 52 2.67 -10.15 -3.20
N LEU A 53 3.15 -9.04 -3.77
CA LEU A 53 4.28 -8.28 -3.24
C LEU A 53 4.00 -7.79 -1.81
N LEU A 54 2.85 -7.16 -1.58
CA LEU A 54 2.44 -6.70 -0.24
C LEU A 54 2.37 -7.88 0.75
N LYS A 55 1.80 -9.00 0.31
CA LYS A 55 1.73 -10.22 1.11
C LYS A 55 3.11 -10.76 1.49
N GLN A 56 4.04 -10.83 0.53
CA GLN A 56 5.43 -11.28 0.78
C GLN A 56 6.15 -10.38 1.80
N ARG A 57 5.80 -9.09 1.83
CA ARG A 57 6.36 -8.10 2.76
C ARG A 57 5.57 -7.96 4.06
N ASN A 58 4.56 -8.81 4.30
CA ASN A 58 3.66 -8.74 5.46
C ASN A 58 2.96 -7.38 5.61
N ILE A 59 2.63 -6.75 4.49
CA ILE A 59 1.90 -5.47 4.48
C ILE A 59 0.41 -5.78 4.38
N PRO A 60 -0.39 -5.41 5.40
CA PRO A 60 -1.82 -5.66 5.38
C PRO A 60 -2.51 -4.84 4.30
N LEU A 61 -3.50 -5.43 3.63
CA LEU A 61 -4.32 -4.72 2.63
C LEU A 61 -5.32 -3.75 3.27
N TYR A 62 -5.61 -3.98 4.54
CA TYR A 62 -6.51 -3.18 5.37
C TYR A 62 -5.90 -3.11 6.76
N VAL A 63 -5.72 -1.89 7.28
CA VAL A 63 -5.32 -1.68 8.67
C VAL A 63 -6.61 -1.70 9.49
N TYR A 64 -6.82 -2.78 10.23
CA TYR A 64 -7.92 -2.88 11.19
C TYR A 64 -7.39 -2.39 12.54
N ASP A 65 -7.92 -1.28 13.00
CA ASP A 65 -7.52 -0.67 14.27
C ASP A 65 -8.50 -1.02 15.40
N VAL A 66 -8.22 -0.47 16.58
CA VAL A 66 -9.06 -0.74 17.76
C VAL A 66 -10.39 0.00 17.62
N GLU A 67 -10.40 1.17 16.98
CA GLU A 67 -11.63 1.92 16.73
C GLU A 67 -12.60 1.15 15.82
N ASP A 68 -12.10 0.52 14.75
CA ASP A 68 -12.87 -0.38 13.88
C ASP A 68 -13.46 -1.55 14.68
N PHE A 69 -12.66 -2.14 15.57
CA PHE A 69 -13.10 -3.22 16.45
C PHE A 69 -14.20 -2.78 17.42
N GLU A 70 -14.03 -1.64 18.09
CA GLU A 70 -15.02 -1.10 19.01
C GLU A 70 -16.34 -0.76 18.28
N LEU A 71 -16.24 -0.26 17.05
CA LEU A 71 -17.41 0.02 16.21
C LEU A 71 -18.17 -1.27 15.88
N ASP A 72 -17.48 -2.35 15.54
CA ASP A 72 -18.09 -3.65 15.29
C ASP A 72 -18.80 -4.20 16.53
N ILE A 73 -18.18 -4.11 17.71
CA ILE A 73 -18.81 -4.53 18.98
C ILE A 73 -20.09 -3.72 19.24
N LYS A 74 -20.04 -2.40 19.06
CA LYS A 74 -21.22 -1.53 19.22
C LYS A 74 -22.32 -1.90 18.24
N ASN A 75 -21.97 -2.18 16.98
CA ASN A 75 -22.91 -2.61 15.96
C ASN A 75 -23.57 -3.93 16.35
N LEU A 76 -22.79 -4.92 16.80
CA LEU A 76 -23.29 -6.23 17.21
C LEU A 76 -24.24 -6.14 18.41
N GLN A 77 -23.91 -5.31 19.42
CA GLN A 77 -24.79 -5.03 20.56
C GLN A 77 -26.11 -4.37 20.11
N SER A 78 -26.05 -3.38 19.20
CA SER A 78 -27.26 -2.71 18.69
C SER A 78 -28.19 -3.64 17.92
N LEU A 79 -27.63 -4.67 17.30
CA LEU A 79 -28.35 -5.71 16.56
C LEU A 79 -28.81 -6.87 17.47
N GLY A 80 -28.50 -6.85 18.77
CA GLY A 80 -28.81 -7.92 19.71
C GLY A 80 -28.09 -9.24 19.40
N ARG A 81 -26.93 -9.17 18.76
CA ARG A 81 -26.10 -10.33 18.38
C ARG A 81 -24.93 -10.56 19.34
N LEU A 82 -24.88 -9.77 20.41
CA LEU A 82 -23.93 -9.78 21.52
C LEU A 82 -24.67 -9.27 22.76
#